data_AF-A0A812WF15-F1
#
_entry.id   AF-A0A812WF15-F1
#
_cell.length_a   1.000
_cell.length_b   1.000
_cell.length_c   1.000
_cell.angle_alpha   90.00
_cell.angle_beta   90.00
_cell.angle_gamma   90.00
#
_symmetry.space_group_name_H-M   'P 1'
#
loop_
_entity.id
_entity.type
_entity.pdbx_description
1 polymer ?
#
loop_
_entity_poly.entity_id
_entity_poly.type
_entity_poly.pdbx_seq_one_letter_code
_entity_poly.pdbx_strand_id
1 'polypeptide(L)'
;MTGCGQGRQWHLSLELFDEMARRSLPPDKITFGALADTCERAGKWDLVLSLVNKLADGSVRPDAPIFGSLISACERGHRWQEAMSFLAEMRRAALEPSSVLQGVAIGACIKGQELDQGLALHQALLEQGTVPHAITNSSLVSACVQQGRWEEALRLVKTKGVLRAL
;
A
#
# COMPACT_ATOMS: atom_id res chain seq x y z
N MET A 1 1.24 3.32 30.77
CA MET A 1 2.45 4.17 30.67
C MET A 1 3.14 3.94 29.32
N THR A 2 2.78 4.67 28.27
CA THR A 2 3.60 4.81 27.03
C THR A 2 3.13 6.08 26.33
N GLY A 3 3.67 7.24 26.73
CA GLY A 3 3.15 8.54 26.29
C GLY A 3 4.18 9.62 25.97
N CYS A 4 5.48 9.36 26.09
CA CYS A 4 6.50 10.42 25.88
C CYS A 4 7.64 10.08 24.92
N GLY A 5 7.78 8.83 24.47
CA GLY A 5 8.80 8.45 23.48
C GLY A 5 8.36 8.54 22.02
N GLN A 6 7.04 8.46 21.78
CA GLN A 6 6.51 8.08 20.46
C GLN A 6 6.11 9.30 19.60
N GLY A 7 5.82 10.43 20.23
CA GLY A 7 5.59 11.70 19.54
C GLY A 7 6.85 12.40 19.01
N ARG A 8 8.07 11.86 19.26
CA ARG A 8 9.33 12.45 18.78
C ARG A 8 9.90 11.76 17.53
N GLN A 9 9.45 10.54 17.22
CA GLN A 9 10.06 9.77 16.14
C GLN A 9 9.67 10.28 14.75
N TRP A 10 8.46 10.83 14.57
CA TRP A 10 8.07 11.44 13.31
C TRP A 10 8.86 12.71 12.99
N HIS A 11 9.19 13.52 14.01
CA HIS A 11 10.08 14.68 13.85
C HIS A 11 11.46 14.26 13.39
N LEU A 12 12.04 13.21 14.00
CA LEU A 12 13.34 12.67 13.60
C LEU A 12 13.32 12.11 12.17
N SER A 13 12.24 11.42 11.77
CA SER A 13 12.11 10.94 10.39
C SER A 13 12.00 12.08 9.38
N LEU A 14 11.34 13.20 9.74
CA LEU A 14 11.30 14.40 8.90
C LEU A 14 12.63 15.14 8.85
N GLU A 15 13.30 15.32 9.99
CA GLU A 15 14.62 15.94 10.05
C GLU A 15 15.65 15.13 9.26
N LEU A 16 15.63 13.80 9.40
CA LEU A 16 16.47 12.91 8.60
C LEU A 16 16.17 13.07 7.11
N PHE A 17 14.89 13.17 6.73
CA PHE A 17 14.49 13.37 5.35
C PHE A 17 14.92 14.73 4.79
N ASP A 18 14.67 15.81 5.51
CA ASP A 18 15.08 17.15 5.09
C ASP A 18 16.61 17.28 5.03
N GLU A 19 17.34 16.60 5.92
CA GLU A 19 18.80 16.52 5.86
C GLU A 19 19.28 15.70 4.67
N MET A 20 18.61 14.58 4.33
CA MET A 20 18.89 13.82 3.11
C MET A 20 18.66 14.69 1.87
N ALA A 21 17.56 15.44 1.81
CA ALA A 21 17.27 16.36 0.72
C ALA A 21 18.32 17.48 0.60
N ARG A 22 18.73 18.09 1.72
CA ARG A 22 19.81 19.10 1.77
C ARG A 22 21.15 18.56 1.30
N ARG A 23 21.42 17.28 1.58
CA ARG A 23 22.66 16.59 1.16
C ARG A 23 22.55 15.94 -0.22
N SER A 24 21.43 16.10 -0.91
CA SER A 24 21.15 15.42 -2.18
C SER A 24 21.31 13.90 -2.11
N LEU A 25 21.02 13.32 -0.93
CA LEU A 25 21.00 11.89 -0.72
C LEU A 25 19.62 11.34 -1.08
N PRO A 26 19.54 10.34 -1.98
CA PRO A 26 18.26 9.76 -2.37
C PRO A 26 17.64 9.02 -1.18
N PRO A 27 16.36 9.29 -0.85
CA PRO A 27 15.58 8.50 0.11
C PRO A 27 15.54 7.04 -0.33
N ASP A 28 15.73 6.12 0.62
CA ASP A 28 15.72 4.70 0.35
C ASP A 28 14.50 4.00 0.98
N LYS A 29 14.42 2.67 0.81
CA LYS A 29 13.37 1.84 1.41
C LYS A 29 13.22 2.06 2.92
N ILE A 30 14.32 2.25 3.63
CA ILE A 30 14.34 2.44 5.09
C ILE A 30 13.75 3.81 5.43
N THR A 31 14.12 4.86 4.70
CA THR A 31 13.56 6.20 4.84
C THR A 31 12.03 6.17 4.71
N PHE A 32 11.50 5.57 3.64
CA PHE A 32 10.05 5.47 3.44
C PHE A 32 9.36 4.54 4.45
N GLY A 33 10.01 3.45 4.86
CA GLY A 33 9.49 2.54 5.88
C GLY A 33 9.31 3.22 7.24
N ALA A 34 10.32 3.97 7.67
CA ALA A 34 10.30 4.74 8.92
C ALA A 34 9.26 5.87 8.86
N LEU A 35 9.17 6.59 7.75
CA LEU A 35 8.17 7.63 7.56
C LEU A 35 6.76 7.05 7.61
N ALA A 36 6.53 5.90 6.99
CA ALA A 36 5.23 5.27 7.02
C ALA A 36 4.84 4.75 8.42
N ASP A 37 5.76 4.13 9.17
CA ASP A 37 5.53 3.72 10.57
C ASP A 37 5.21 4.93 11.48
N THR A 38 5.98 6.00 11.33
CA THR A 38 5.77 7.22 12.11
C THR A 38 4.47 7.92 11.74
N CYS A 39 4.08 7.94 10.46
CA CYS A 39 2.83 8.53 9.99
C CYS A 39 1.60 7.74 10.43
N GLU A 40 1.66 6.42 10.43
CA GLU A 40 0.60 5.55 10.97
C GLU A 40 0.36 5.84 12.45
N ARG A 41 1.44 5.86 13.24
CA ARG A 41 1.36 6.06 14.69
C ARG A 41 0.94 7.46 15.09
N ALA A 42 1.28 8.47 14.29
CA ALA A 42 0.95 9.86 14.53
C ALA A 42 -0.35 10.32 13.85
N GLY A 43 -0.95 9.48 12.97
CA GLY A 43 -2.07 9.87 12.11
C GLY A 43 -1.73 10.99 11.12
N LYS A 44 -0.44 11.24 10.85
CA LYS A 44 0.07 12.38 10.06
C LYS A 44 0.39 11.99 8.62
N TRP A 45 -0.62 11.48 7.91
CA TRP A 45 -0.48 10.99 6.53
C TRP A 45 -0.15 12.08 5.51
N ASP A 46 -0.43 13.35 5.82
CA ASP A 46 -0.05 14.50 4.99
C ASP A 46 1.46 14.58 4.75
N LEU A 47 2.26 14.02 5.67
CA LEU A 47 3.71 13.96 5.54
C LEU A 47 4.16 12.94 4.48
N VAL A 48 3.48 11.79 4.36
CA VAL A 48 3.76 10.84 3.27
C VAL A 48 3.42 11.45 1.91
N LEU A 49 2.36 12.26 1.85
CA LEU A 49 1.97 12.95 0.63
C LEU A 49 2.96 14.05 0.22
N SER A 50 3.51 14.81 1.18
CA SER A 50 4.52 15.82 0.87
C SER A 50 5.82 15.20 0.34
N LEU A 51 6.17 14.00 0.82
CA LEU A 51 7.29 13.20 0.32
C LEU A 51 7.06 12.72 -1.11
N VAL A 52 5.84 12.30 -1.42
CA VAL A 52 5.43 11.89 -2.76
C VAL A 52 5.50 13.05 -3.75
N ASN A 53 5.06 14.24 -3.34
CA ASN A 53 5.18 15.44 -4.17
C ASN A 53 6.65 15.79 -4.47
N LYS A 54 7.55 15.53 -3.51
CA LYS A 54 9.00 15.65 -3.73
C LYS A 54 9.58 14.52 -4.58
N LEU A 55 8.94 13.37 -4.73
CA LEU A 55 9.33 12.38 -5.75
C LEU A 55 8.87 12.83 -7.14
N ALA A 56 7.68 13.44 -7.22
CA ALA A 56 7.09 13.94 -8.47
C ALA A 56 7.83 15.16 -9.05
N ASP A 57 8.53 15.95 -8.23
CA ASP A 57 9.36 17.07 -8.69
C ASP A 57 10.64 16.62 -9.44
N GLY A 58 10.88 15.32 -9.53
CA GLY A 58 11.98 14.73 -10.30
C GLY A 58 13.32 14.72 -9.57
N SER A 59 13.38 15.16 -8.30
CA SER A 59 14.60 15.08 -7.49
C SER A 59 15.05 13.65 -7.20
N VAL A 60 14.12 12.68 -7.27
CA VAL A 60 14.37 11.27 -6.99
C VAL A 60 13.58 10.40 -7.97
N ARG A 61 14.25 9.45 -8.65
CA ARG A 61 13.57 8.45 -9.48
C ARG A 61 13.23 7.23 -8.61
N PRO A 62 11.95 6.99 -8.28
CA PRO A 62 11.58 5.86 -7.44
C PRO A 62 11.83 4.53 -8.16
N ASP A 63 12.39 3.57 -7.44
CA ASP A 63 12.55 2.18 -7.85
C ASP A 63 11.44 1.29 -7.27
N ALA A 64 11.45 -0.01 -7.61
CA ALA A 64 10.42 -0.93 -7.14
C ALA A 64 10.34 -1.03 -5.60
N PRO A 65 11.46 -1.09 -4.84
CA PRO A 65 11.44 -0.98 -3.37
C PRO A 65 10.77 0.29 -2.84
N ILE A 66 11.02 1.46 -3.44
CA ILE A 66 10.41 2.73 -3.02
C ILE A 66 8.89 2.69 -3.22
N PHE A 67 8.41 2.25 -4.40
CA PHE A 67 6.97 2.06 -4.64
C PHE A 67 6.35 1.06 -3.65
N GLY A 68 7.09 -0.02 -3.33
CA GLY A 68 6.73 -0.98 -2.30
C GLY A 68 6.40 -0.32 -0.96
N SER A 69 7.34 0.49 -0.46
CA SER A 69 7.16 1.20 0.80
C SER A 69 6.02 2.21 0.77
N LEU A 70 5.84 2.94 -0.34
CA LEU A 70 4.76 3.92 -0.50
C LEU A 70 3.38 3.27 -0.46
N ILE A 71 3.18 2.18 -1.19
CA ILE A 71 1.89 1.46 -1.23
C ILE A 71 1.60 0.81 0.13
N SER A 72 2.61 0.24 0.81
CA SER A 72 2.47 -0.25 2.18
C SER A 72 2.14 0.87 3.18
N ALA A 73 2.63 2.10 2.96
CA ALA A 73 2.23 3.25 3.74
C ALA A 73 0.75 3.57 3.49
N CYS A 74 0.33 3.63 2.22
CA CYS A 74 -1.06 3.88 1.83
C CYS A 74 -2.03 2.86 2.43
N GLU A 75 -1.67 1.57 2.48
CA GLU A 75 -2.49 0.55 3.13
C GLU A 75 -2.76 0.87 4.59
N ARG A 76 -1.72 1.25 5.33
CA ARG A 76 -1.81 1.61 6.76
C ARG A 76 -2.51 2.94 6.98
N GLY A 77 -2.48 3.83 5.99
CA GLY A 77 -3.21 5.10 6.00
C GLY A 77 -4.62 5.05 5.44
N HIS A 78 -5.06 3.88 4.97
CA HIS A 78 -6.37 3.68 4.36
C HIS A 78 -6.56 4.58 3.12
N ARG A 79 -5.44 4.89 2.44
CA ARG A 79 -5.31 5.81 1.30
C ARG A 79 -5.31 5.05 -0.01
N TRP A 80 -6.47 4.50 -0.37
CA TRP A 80 -6.58 3.60 -1.51
C TRP A 80 -6.32 4.30 -2.85
N GLN A 81 -6.72 5.58 -3.00
CA GLN A 81 -6.49 6.34 -4.23
C GLN A 81 -5.00 6.47 -4.53
N GLU A 82 -4.22 6.80 -3.50
CA GLU A 82 -2.77 6.93 -3.61
C GLU A 82 -2.10 5.59 -3.88
N ALA A 83 -2.54 4.51 -3.20
CA ALA A 83 -2.05 3.16 -3.47
C ALA A 83 -2.24 2.77 -4.95
N MET A 84 -3.41 3.09 -5.52
CA MET A 84 -3.71 2.83 -6.92
C MET A 84 -2.90 3.73 -7.87
N SER A 85 -2.70 5.01 -7.51
CA SER A 85 -1.84 5.93 -8.28
C SER A 85 -0.40 5.40 -8.36
N PHE A 86 0.16 4.96 -7.23
CA PHE A 86 1.52 4.40 -7.21
C PHE A 86 1.66 3.12 -8.02
N LEU A 87 0.66 2.23 -7.99
CA LEU A 87 0.65 1.07 -8.88
C LEU A 87 0.67 1.48 -10.36
N ALA A 88 -0.10 2.52 -10.73
CA ALA A 88 -0.13 3.03 -12.09
C ALA A 88 1.19 3.71 -12.49
N GLU A 89 1.77 4.51 -11.60
CA GLU A 89 3.07 5.16 -11.80
C GLU A 89 4.21 4.15 -11.92
N MET A 90 4.21 3.11 -11.10
CA MET A 90 5.18 2.02 -11.19
C MET A 90 5.14 1.37 -12.57
N ARG A 91 3.95 1.06 -13.10
CA ARG A 91 3.77 0.53 -14.47
C ARG A 91 4.25 1.53 -15.53
N ARG A 92 3.94 2.83 -15.39
CA ARG A 92 4.43 3.87 -16.31
C ARG A 92 5.96 3.98 -16.31
N ALA A 93 6.59 3.70 -15.17
CA ALA A 93 8.04 3.62 -15.04
C ALA A 93 8.64 2.32 -15.59
N ALA A 94 7.84 1.48 -16.28
CA ALA A 94 8.21 0.15 -16.77
C ALA A 94 8.66 -0.81 -15.65
N LEU A 95 8.12 -0.62 -14.44
CA LEU A 95 8.31 -1.52 -13.31
C LEU A 95 7.03 -2.31 -13.10
N GLU A 96 7.11 -3.64 -13.14
CA GLU A 96 5.93 -4.49 -12.93
C GLU A 96 5.64 -4.67 -11.44
N PRO A 97 4.44 -4.29 -10.95
CA PRO A 97 4.08 -4.50 -9.57
C PRO A 97 3.99 -5.99 -9.25
N SER A 98 4.66 -6.43 -8.19
CA SER A 98 4.57 -7.81 -7.75
C SER A 98 3.16 -8.14 -7.24
N SER A 99 2.78 -9.42 -7.28
CA SER A 99 1.52 -9.91 -6.75
C SER A 99 1.31 -9.56 -5.27
N VAL A 100 2.40 -9.55 -4.50
CA VAL A 100 2.42 -9.10 -3.10
C VAL A 100 2.03 -7.63 -3.00
N LEU A 101 2.64 -6.77 -3.82
CA LEU A 101 2.38 -5.33 -3.79
C LEU A 101 0.97 -4.97 -4.23
N GLN A 102 0.44 -5.69 -5.22
CA GLN A 102 -0.96 -5.56 -5.62
C GLN A 102 -1.91 -6.03 -4.51
N GLY A 103 -1.54 -7.09 -3.78
CA GLY A 103 -2.27 -7.54 -2.58
C GLY A 103 -2.29 -6.49 -1.46
N VAL A 104 -1.20 -5.75 -1.27
CA VAL A 104 -1.13 -4.62 -0.31
C VAL A 104 -2.06 -3.48 -0.75
N ALA A 105 -2.10 -3.15 -2.04
CA ALA A 105 -3.03 -2.15 -2.57
C ALA A 105 -4.51 -2.57 -2.42
N ILE A 106 -4.83 -3.85 -2.59
CA ILE A 106 -6.16 -4.39 -2.28
C ILE A 106 -6.47 -4.21 -0.79
N GLY A 107 -5.51 -4.47 0.09
CA GLY A 107 -5.62 -4.19 1.53
C GLY A 107 -5.94 -2.72 1.82
N ALA A 108 -5.33 -1.79 1.07
CA ALA A 108 -5.59 -0.36 1.17
C ALA A 108 -7.04 -0.03 0.77
N CYS A 109 -7.55 -0.63 -0.31
CA CYS A 109 -8.93 -0.49 -0.75
C CYS A 109 -9.92 -0.99 0.31
N ILE A 110 -9.67 -2.17 0.89
CA ILE A 110 -10.52 -2.73 1.95
C ILE A 110 -10.57 -1.81 3.17
N LYS A 111 -9.41 -1.35 3.65
CA LYS A 111 -9.31 -0.46 4.82
C LYS A 111 -9.89 0.94 4.55
N GLY A 112 -9.77 1.41 3.31
CA GLY A 112 -10.39 2.63 2.80
C GLY A 112 -11.88 2.52 2.50
N GLN A 113 -12.51 1.38 2.81
CA GLN A 113 -13.93 1.07 2.56
C GLN A 113 -14.35 1.04 1.07
N GLU A 114 -13.40 0.98 0.15
CA GLU A 114 -13.64 0.86 -1.29
C GLU A 114 -13.50 -0.58 -1.77
N LEU A 115 -14.44 -1.42 -1.36
CA LEU A 115 -14.41 -2.85 -1.68
C LEU A 115 -14.52 -3.11 -3.18
N ASP A 116 -15.26 -2.30 -3.94
CA ASP A 116 -15.39 -2.46 -5.39
C ASP A 116 -14.06 -2.30 -6.11
N GLN A 117 -13.24 -1.32 -5.70
CA GLN A 117 -11.89 -1.14 -6.26
C GLN A 117 -10.97 -2.31 -5.91
N GLY A 118 -11.06 -2.80 -4.67
CA GLY A 118 -10.30 -3.97 -4.23
C GLY A 118 -10.67 -5.25 -5.00
N LEU A 119 -11.96 -5.47 -5.25
CA LEU A 119 -12.47 -6.61 -6.04
C LEU A 119 -12.09 -6.49 -7.52
N ALA A 120 -12.18 -5.31 -8.11
CA ALA A 120 -11.77 -5.06 -9.48
C ALA A 120 -10.27 -5.32 -9.68
N LEU A 121 -9.42 -4.83 -8.77
CA LEU A 121 -7.99 -5.11 -8.81
C LEU A 121 -7.72 -6.61 -8.64
N HIS A 122 -8.41 -7.28 -7.72
CA HIS A 122 -8.28 -8.73 -7.53
C HIS A 122 -8.67 -9.53 -8.78
N GLN A 123 -9.74 -9.14 -9.46
CA GLN A 123 -10.18 -9.76 -10.69
C GLN A 123 -9.14 -9.59 -11.81
N ALA A 124 -8.55 -8.39 -11.92
CA ALA A 124 -7.46 -8.14 -12.87
C ALA A 124 -6.23 -9.03 -12.60
N LEU A 125 -5.92 -9.35 -11.34
CA LEU A 125 -4.83 -10.29 -11.01
C LEU A 125 -5.11 -11.70 -11.53
N LEU A 126 -6.35 -12.16 -11.37
CA LEU A 126 -6.76 -13.48 -11.85
C LEU A 126 -6.70 -13.57 -13.37
N GLU A 127 -7.12 -12.51 -14.07
CA GLU A 127 -7.07 -12.42 -15.53
C GLU A 127 -5.63 -12.39 -16.07
N GLN A 128 -4.69 -11.85 -15.29
CA GLN A 128 -3.26 -11.91 -15.58
C GLN A 128 -2.63 -13.28 -15.26
N GLY A 129 -3.42 -14.28 -14.85
CA GLY A 129 -2.94 -15.61 -14.47
C GLY A 129 -2.15 -15.60 -13.16
N THR A 130 -2.19 -14.52 -12.40
CA THR A 130 -1.47 -14.39 -11.14
C THR A 130 -2.35 -14.87 -10.00
N VAL A 131 -1.84 -15.81 -9.19
CA VAL A 131 -2.57 -16.31 -8.02
C VAL A 131 -2.49 -15.25 -6.91
N PRO A 132 -3.61 -14.64 -6.49
CA PRO A 132 -3.60 -13.66 -5.41
C PRO A 132 -3.26 -14.34 -4.09
N HIS A 133 -2.50 -13.65 -3.25
CA HIS A 133 -2.02 -14.24 -1.99
C HIS A 133 -3.19 -14.68 -1.10
N ALA A 134 -3.00 -15.78 -0.36
CA ALA A 134 -4.02 -16.34 0.53
C ALA A 134 -4.58 -15.33 1.55
N ILE A 135 -3.75 -14.39 2.00
CA ILE A 135 -4.12 -13.32 2.95
C ILE A 135 -5.07 -12.33 2.27
N THR A 136 -4.74 -11.85 1.07
CA THR A 136 -5.59 -10.95 0.27
C THR A 136 -6.99 -11.52 0.06
N ASN A 137 -7.07 -12.80 -0.32
CA ASN A 137 -8.34 -13.50 -0.48
C ASN A 137 -9.15 -13.57 0.81
N SER A 138 -8.51 -13.91 1.93
CA SER A 138 -9.19 -13.97 3.23
C SER A 138 -9.67 -12.59 3.68
N SER A 139 -8.88 -11.54 3.45
CA SER A 139 -9.24 -10.16 3.74
C SER A 139 -10.44 -9.69 2.92
N LEU A 140 -10.47 -9.99 1.61
CA LEU A 140 -11.62 -9.67 0.74
C LEU A 140 -12.89 -10.39 1.18
N VAL A 141 -12.81 -11.69 1.47
CA VAL A 141 -13.97 -12.46 1.98
C VAL A 141 -14.50 -11.83 3.26
N SER A 142 -13.62 -11.52 4.21
CA SER A 142 -14.04 -10.89 5.47
C SER A 142 -14.66 -9.51 5.26
N ALA A 143 -14.13 -8.72 4.33
CA ALA A 143 -14.67 -7.39 3.99
C ALA A 143 -16.05 -7.49 3.33
N CYS A 144 -16.22 -8.41 2.38
CA CYS A 144 -17.51 -8.68 1.73
C CYS A 144 -18.58 -9.07 2.76
N VAL A 145 -18.24 -9.94 3.71
CA VAL A 145 -19.12 -10.37 4.80
C VAL A 145 -19.54 -9.18 5.68
N GLN A 146 -18.59 -8.34 6.08
CA GLN A 146 -18.87 -7.16 6.92
C GLN A 146 -19.76 -6.13 6.23
N GLN A 147 -19.67 -6.02 4.90
CA GLN A 147 -20.50 -5.12 4.09
C GLN A 147 -21.81 -5.78 3.60
N GLY A 148 -22.12 -7.02 4.01
CA GLY A 148 -23.34 -7.73 3.62
C GLY A 148 -23.36 -8.23 2.17
N ARG A 149 -22.21 -8.26 1.48
CA ARG A 149 -22.06 -8.74 0.10
C ARG A 149 -21.76 -10.24 0.04
N TRP A 150 -22.73 -11.04 0.49
CA TRP A 150 -22.57 -12.49 0.66
C TRP A 150 -22.29 -13.25 -0.64
N GLU A 151 -22.86 -12.82 -1.76
CA GLU A 151 -22.66 -13.47 -3.06
C GLU A 151 -21.21 -13.36 -3.54
N GLU A 152 -20.61 -12.18 -3.37
CA GLU A 152 -19.19 -11.92 -3.67
C GLU A 152 -18.28 -12.76 -2.76
N ALA A 153 -18.57 -12.80 -1.46
CA ALA A 153 -17.84 -13.61 -0.50
C ALA A 153 -17.87 -15.11 -0.87
N LEU A 154 -19.04 -15.64 -1.24
CA LEU A 154 -19.20 -17.02 -1.67
C LEU A 154 -18.44 -17.32 -2.96
N ARG A 155 -18.43 -16.39 -3.92
CA ARG A 155 -17.67 -16.53 -5.16
C ARG A 155 -16.18 -16.66 -4.87
N LEU A 156 -15.63 -15.77 -4.06
CA LEU A 156 -14.21 -15.79 -3.67
C LEU A 156 -13.82 -17.09 -2.96
N VAL A 157 -14.67 -17.59 -2.05
CA VAL A 157 -14.43 -18.86 -1.35
C VAL A 157 -14.44 -20.05 -2.33
N LYS A 158 -15.38 -20.07 -3.29
CA LYS A 158 -15.45 -21.12 -4.32
C LYS A 158 -14.21 -21.12 -5.20
N THR A 159 -13.73 -19.95 -5.62
CA THR A 159 -12.49 -19.83 -6.43
C THR A 159 -11.27 -20.37 -5.68
N LYS A 160 -11.19 -20.18 -4.35
CA LYS A 160 -10.15 -20.78 -3.49
C LYS A 160 -10.27 -22.31 -3.37
N GLY A 161 -11.50 -22.83 -3.35
CA GLY A 161 -11.78 -24.27 -3.24
C GLY A 161 -11.38 -25.05 -4.50
N VAL A 162 -11.54 -24.46 -5.68
CA VAL A 162 -11.15 -25.09 -6.96
C VAL A 162 -9.63 -25.22 -7.10
N LEU A 163 -8.86 -24.24 -6.60
CA LEU A 163 -7.39 -24.28 -6.61
C LEU A 163 -6.77 -25.27 -5.61
N ARG A 164 -7.56 -25.85 -4.70
CA ARG A 164 -7.12 -26.90 -3.75
C ARG A 164 -7.42 -28.33 -4.22
N ALA A 165 -8.11 -28.48 -5.35
CA ALA A 165 -8.53 -29.77 -5.90
C ALA A 165 -7.70 -30.21 -7.13
N LEU A 166 -6.58 -29.54 -7.40
CA LEU A 166 -5.54 -29.93 -8.36
C LEU A 166 -4.23 -30.16 -7.60
#